data_AF-A0A3B6V9G0-F1
#
_entry.id   AF-A0A3B6V9G0-F1
#
_cell.length_a   1.000
_cell.length_b   1.000
_cell.length_c   1.000
_cell.angle_alpha   90.00
_cell.angle_beta   90.00
_cell.angle_gamma   90.00
#
_symmetry.space_group_name_H-M   'P 1'
#
loop_
_entity.id
_entity.type
_entity.pdbx_description
1 polymer ?
#
loop_
_entity_poly.entity_id
_entity_poly.type
_entity_poly.pdbx_seq_one_letter_code
_entity_poly.pdbx_strand_id
1 'polypeptide(L)'
;MVFMFNLYEELTKIEILLSKEIEVYKIILEDEEKKVNSIINTRLQDIHLYCDHQNEKMTEANELRKMRENVIDLIVLNKFPHLSETATLSDIIRRIPLNKTARISALRLELVTLMARLKHLNKLAPKLFDEALDLFANMKEVLNESKKVGYNNKGKEHVVNRKLSVLVNKQV
;
A
#
# COMPACT_ATOMS: atom_id res chain seq x y z
N MET A 1 51.51 11.22 -32.88
CA MET A 1 51.86 10.79 -31.51
C MET A 1 50.78 9.81 -31.09
N VAL A 2 51.05 8.51 -31.15
CA VAL A 2 50.05 7.47 -30.87
C VAL A 2 49.95 7.34 -29.36
N PHE A 3 48.80 7.66 -28.77
CA PHE A 3 48.49 7.28 -27.39
C PHE A 3 48.65 5.77 -27.28
N MET A 4 49.71 5.31 -26.63
CA MET A 4 49.95 3.88 -26.44
C MET A 4 48.95 3.40 -25.39
N PHE A 5 47.84 2.84 -25.87
CA PHE A 5 46.76 2.29 -25.06
C PHE A 5 47.30 1.13 -24.21
N ASN A 6 47.51 1.36 -22.91
CA ASN A 6 47.95 0.31 -22.00
C ASN A 6 46.72 -0.47 -21.51
N LEU A 7 46.39 -1.54 -22.26
CA LEU A 7 45.27 -2.42 -21.95
C LEU A 7 45.29 -2.92 -20.50
N TYR A 8 46.47 -3.18 -19.94
CA TYR A 8 46.60 -3.69 -18.58
C TYR A 8 46.19 -2.63 -17.54
N GLU A 9 46.56 -1.38 -17.75
CA GLU A 9 46.18 -0.26 -16.88
C GLU A 9 44.67 0.00 -16.93
N GLU A 10 44.06 -0.07 -18.11
CA GLU A 10 42.61 0.07 -18.28
C GLU A 10 41.84 -1.10 -17.65
N LEU A 11 42.37 -2.33 -17.74
CA LEU A 11 41.79 -3.48 -17.05
C LEU A 11 41.87 -3.36 -15.53
N THR A 12 42.98 -2.85 -14.97
CA THR A 12 43.08 -2.58 -13.53
C THR A 12 42.06 -1.52 -13.07
N LYS A 13 41.79 -0.50 -13.88
CA LYS A 13 40.73 0.49 -13.57
C LYS A 13 39.35 -0.17 -13.54
N ILE A 14 39.05 -1.06 -14.49
CA ILE A 14 37.80 -1.81 -14.52
C ILE A 14 37.69 -2.75 -13.30
N GLU A 15 38.77 -3.43 -12.92
CA GLU A 15 38.80 -4.31 -11.75
C GLU A 15 38.45 -3.56 -10.45
N ILE A 16 39.01 -2.36 -10.26
CA ILE A 16 38.70 -1.50 -9.11
C ILE A 16 37.23 -1.07 -9.13
N LEU A 17 36.68 -0.72 -10.29
CA LEU A 17 35.28 -0.30 -10.44
C LEU A 17 34.33 -1.46 -10.15
N LEU A 18 34.58 -2.64 -10.72
CA LEU A 18 33.79 -3.84 -10.49
C LEU A 18 33.82 -4.26 -9.02
N SER A 19 35.00 -4.19 -8.38
CA SER A 19 35.11 -4.51 -6.95
C SER A 19 34.24 -3.60 -6.09
N LYS A 20 34.22 -2.29 -6.37
CA LYS A 20 33.35 -1.34 -5.66
C LYS A 20 31.86 -1.56 -5.95
N GLU A 21 31.51 -1.82 -7.21
CA GLU A 21 30.14 -2.09 -7.64
C GLU A 21 29.58 -3.35 -6.96
N ILE A 22 30.39 -4.41 -6.88
CA ILE A 22 30.05 -5.66 -6.18
C ILE A 22 29.76 -5.40 -4.70
N GLU A 23 30.61 -4.64 -4.01
CA GLU A 23 30.40 -4.33 -2.59
C GLU A 23 29.11 -3.52 -2.37
N VAL A 24 28.80 -2.55 -3.25
CA VAL A 24 27.52 -1.82 -3.21
C VAL A 24 26.33 -2.77 -3.39
N TYR A 25 26.37 -3.68 -4.37
CA TYR A 25 25.29 -4.63 -4.58
C TYR A 25 25.11 -5.64 -3.44
N LYS A 26 26.20 -6.06 -2.78
CA LYS A 26 26.12 -6.92 -1.59
C LYS A 26 25.39 -6.24 -0.44
N ILE A 27 25.68 -4.96 -0.18
CA ILE A 27 24.98 -4.17 0.84
C ILE A 27 23.49 -4.06 0.51
N ILE A 28 23.15 -3.72 -0.74
CA ILE A 28 21.75 -3.64 -1.19
C ILE A 28 21.03 -4.99 -1.00
N LEU A 29 21.69 -6.11 -1.33
CA LEU A 29 21.12 -7.44 -1.17
C LEU A 29 20.84 -7.76 0.31
N GLU A 30 21.80 -7.53 1.19
CA GLU A 30 21.65 -7.79 2.63
C GLU A 30 20.49 -6.98 3.23
N ASP A 31 20.38 -5.70 2.86
CA ASP A 31 19.30 -4.82 3.30
C ASP A 31 17.94 -5.27 2.75
N GLU A 32 17.88 -5.72 1.49
CA GLU A 32 16.66 -6.25 0.87
C GLU A 32 16.20 -7.55 1.55
N GLU A 33 17.13 -8.46 1.85
CA GLU A 33 16.85 -9.71 2.57
C GLU A 33 16.34 -9.45 3.99
N LYS A 34 16.96 -8.52 4.73
CA LYS A 34 16.48 -8.08 6.05
C LYS A 34 15.07 -7.48 5.96
N LYS A 35 14.83 -6.65 4.95
CA LYS A 35 13.54 -6.00 4.70
C LYS A 35 12.44 -7.02 4.42
N VAL A 36 12.67 -7.96 3.51
CA VAL A 36 11.73 -9.05 3.18
C VAL A 36 11.44 -9.91 4.40
N ASN A 37 12.48 -10.32 5.14
CA ASN A 37 12.31 -11.12 6.36
C ASN A 37 11.52 -10.36 7.44
N SER A 38 11.70 -9.05 7.58
CA SER A 38 10.93 -8.25 8.54
C SER A 38 9.44 -8.14 8.17
N ILE A 39 9.10 -8.13 6.88
CA ILE A 39 7.71 -8.14 6.41
C ILE A 39 7.05 -9.50 6.68
N ILE A 40 7.74 -10.58 6.34
CA ILE A 40 7.27 -11.96 6.49
C ILE A 40 7.09 -12.34 7.97
N ASN A 41 8.09 -12.05 8.80
CA ASN A 41 8.19 -12.63 10.15
C ASN A 41 7.33 -11.96 11.22
N THR A 42 6.69 -10.81 10.99
CA THR A 42 6.08 -10.10 12.15
C THR A 42 4.90 -9.18 11.89
N ARG A 43 4.46 -8.93 10.65
CA ARG A 43 3.43 -7.89 10.43
C ARG A 43 2.35 -8.28 9.44
N LEU A 44 2.68 -8.89 8.31
CA LEU A 44 1.66 -9.19 7.30
C LEU A 44 0.65 -10.26 7.76
N GLN A 45 1.13 -11.32 8.42
CA GLN A 45 0.26 -12.39 8.93
C GLN A 45 -0.68 -11.90 10.04
N ASP A 46 -0.18 -11.06 10.96
CA ASP A 46 -1.01 -10.45 12.00
C ASP A 46 -2.06 -9.51 11.42
N ILE A 47 -1.69 -8.70 10.40
CA ILE A 47 -2.63 -7.85 9.68
C ILE A 47 -3.74 -8.69 9.03
N HIS A 48 -3.39 -9.79 8.36
CA HIS A 48 -4.38 -10.72 7.79
C HIS A 48 -5.34 -11.25 8.85
N LEU A 49 -4.82 -11.72 10.00
CA LEU A 49 -5.63 -12.21 11.11
C LEU A 49 -6.59 -11.13 11.65
N TYR A 50 -6.11 -9.90 11.82
CA TYR A 50 -6.94 -8.79 12.28
C TYR A 50 -8.01 -8.41 11.26
N CYS A 51 -7.69 -8.41 9.96
CA CYS A 51 -8.65 -8.16 8.90
C CYS A 51 -9.76 -9.22 8.87
N ASP A 52 -9.40 -10.49 8.99
CA ASP A 52 -10.37 -11.59 8.99
C ASP A 52 -11.32 -11.50 10.19
N HIS A 53 -10.78 -11.28 11.40
CA HIS A 53 -11.60 -11.09 12.59
C HIS A 53 -12.48 -9.83 12.49
N GLN A 54 -11.97 -8.73 11.92
CA GLN A 54 -12.77 -7.52 11.68
C GLN A 54 -13.90 -7.78 10.69
N ASN A 55 -13.68 -8.53 9.61
CA ASN A 55 -14.72 -8.87 8.63
C ASN A 55 -15.86 -9.68 9.25
N GLU A 56 -15.53 -10.66 10.10
CA GLU A 56 -16.52 -11.41 10.87
C GLU A 56 -17.36 -10.49 11.78
N LYS A 57 -16.69 -9.62 12.57
CA LYS A 57 -17.38 -8.69 13.47
C LYS A 57 -18.17 -7.60 12.75
N MET A 58 -17.75 -7.18 11.56
CA MET A 58 -18.49 -6.25 10.72
C MET A 58 -19.80 -6.87 10.21
N THR A 59 -19.82 -8.18 9.95
CA THR A 59 -21.03 -8.91 9.58
C THR A 59 -22.02 -8.93 10.74
N GLU A 60 -21.56 -9.33 11.94
CA GLU A 60 -22.35 -9.32 13.17
C GLU A 60 -22.92 -7.92 13.49
N ALA A 61 -22.09 -6.88 13.42
CA ALA A 61 -22.51 -5.50 13.65
C ALA A 61 -23.58 -5.03 12.64
N ASN A 62 -23.51 -5.49 11.39
CA ASN A 62 -24.49 -5.13 10.36
C ASN A 62 -25.84 -5.83 10.59
N GLU A 63 -25.85 -7.06 11.08
CA GLU A 63 -27.08 -7.76 11.48
C GLU A 63 -27.74 -7.08 12.68
N LEU A 64 -26.95 -6.75 13.71
CA LEU A 64 -27.41 -5.99 14.87
C LEU A 64 -27.97 -4.62 14.48
N ARG A 65 -27.35 -3.94 13.49
CA ARG A 65 -27.86 -2.69 12.94
C ARG A 65 -29.23 -2.88 12.30
N LYS A 66 -29.41 -3.89 11.44
CA LYS A 66 -30.70 -4.18 10.79
C LYS A 66 -31.79 -4.50 11.83
N MET A 67 -31.48 -5.31 12.83
CA MET A 67 -32.42 -5.61 13.91
C MET A 67 -32.82 -4.36 14.69
N ARG A 68 -31.85 -3.48 14.98
CA ARG A 68 -32.12 -2.18 15.63
C ARG A 68 -33.01 -1.28 14.76
N GLU A 69 -32.75 -1.20 13.45
CA GLU A 69 -33.56 -0.44 12.49
C GLU A 69 -35.01 -0.97 12.47
N ASN A 70 -35.20 -2.29 12.39
CA ASN A 70 -36.54 -2.89 12.45
C ASN A 70 -37.30 -2.55 13.76
N VAL A 71 -36.62 -2.55 14.91
CA VAL A 71 -37.24 -2.17 16.19
C VAL A 71 -37.61 -0.69 16.20
N ILE A 72 -36.75 0.17 15.65
CA ILE A 72 -37.03 1.61 15.50
C ILE A 72 -38.27 1.80 14.63
N ASP A 73 -38.37 1.11 13.49
CA ASP A 73 -39.52 1.20 12.59
C ASP A 73 -40.81 0.79 13.30
N LEU A 74 -40.80 -0.31 14.05
CA LEU A 74 -41.94 -0.75 14.85
C LEU A 74 -42.36 0.29 15.90
N ILE A 75 -41.40 0.97 16.55
CA ILE A 75 -41.71 2.02 17.52
C ILE A 75 -42.32 3.24 16.82
N VAL A 76 -41.74 3.66 15.70
CA VAL A 76 -42.24 4.82 14.92
C VAL A 76 -43.66 4.55 14.45
N LEU A 77 -43.91 3.42 13.78
CA LEU A 77 -45.23 3.06 13.25
C LEU A 77 -46.31 2.99 14.35
N ASN A 78 -45.98 2.43 15.53
CA ASN A 78 -46.98 2.18 16.57
C ASN A 78 -47.16 3.32 17.58
N LYS A 79 -46.13 4.13 17.84
CA LYS A 79 -46.15 5.14 18.92
C LYS A 79 -45.93 6.55 18.42
N PHE A 80 -45.28 6.72 17.27
CA PHE A 80 -44.95 8.03 16.72
C PHE A 80 -45.20 8.09 15.21
N PRO A 81 -46.43 7.78 14.73
CA PRO A 81 -46.72 7.65 13.29
C PRO A 81 -46.59 8.97 12.52
N HIS A 82 -46.47 10.09 13.23
CA HIS A 82 -46.24 11.42 12.69
C HIS A 82 -44.75 11.71 12.41
N LEU A 83 -43.83 10.82 12.80
CA LEU A 83 -42.43 10.95 12.45
C LEU A 83 -42.19 10.47 11.02
N SER A 84 -41.21 11.09 10.35
CA SER A 84 -40.74 10.70 9.01
C SER A 84 -40.30 9.23 8.98
N GLU A 85 -40.40 8.59 7.81
CA GLU A 85 -39.78 7.27 7.54
C GLU A 85 -38.26 7.29 7.75
N THR A 86 -37.64 8.48 7.76
CA THR A 86 -36.22 8.69 8.05
C THR A 86 -35.96 9.06 9.52
N ALA A 87 -36.90 8.82 10.42
CA ALA A 87 -36.75 9.19 11.83
C ALA A 87 -35.60 8.44 12.50
N THR A 88 -34.79 9.18 13.25
CA THR A 88 -33.64 8.62 13.94
C THR A 88 -33.99 8.22 15.37
N LEU A 89 -33.16 7.38 15.99
CA LEU A 89 -33.27 7.06 17.42
C LEU A 89 -33.26 8.33 18.29
N SER A 90 -32.57 9.39 17.85
CA SER A 90 -32.55 10.68 18.55
C SER A 90 -33.91 11.36 18.56
N ASP A 91 -34.66 11.24 17.47
CA ASP A 91 -35.99 11.86 17.32
C ASP A 91 -37.01 11.18 18.22
N ILE A 92 -36.88 9.85 18.38
CA ILE A 92 -37.67 9.07 19.35
C ILE A 92 -37.32 9.47 20.79
N ILE A 93 -36.03 9.50 21.12
CA ILE A 93 -35.55 9.82 22.49
C ILE A 93 -36.09 11.18 22.96
N ARG A 94 -36.10 12.20 22.09
CA ARG A 94 -36.58 13.55 22.42
C ARG A 94 -38.06 13.61 22.81
N ARG A 95 -38.86 12.59 22.47
CA ARG A 95 -40.29 12.52 22.78
C ARG A 95 -40.59 11.85 24.13
N ILE A 96 -39.59 11.30 24.80
CA ILE A 96 -39.74 10.54 26.05
C ILE A 96 -39.03 11.29 27.19
N PRO A 97 -39.61 11.35 28.41
CA PRO A 97 -38.98 11.99 29.56
C PRO A 97 -37.56 11.51 29.83
N LEU A 98 -36.67 12.47 30.17
CA LEU A 98 -35.23 12.26 30.22
C LEU A 98 -34.80 11.19 31.24
N ASN A 99 -35.50 11.10 32.37
CA ASN A 99 -35.27 10.07 33.39
C ASN A 99 -35.51 8.64 32.89
N LYS A 100 -36.30 8.46 31.83
CA LYS A 100 -36.55 7.15 31.19
C LYS A 100 -35.61 6.86 30.02
N THR A 101 -34.92 7.87 29.48
CA THR A 101 -34.06 7.73 28.29
C THR A 101 -32.57 7.92 28.54
N ALA A 102 -32.14 8.21 29.77
CA ALA A 102 -30.75 8.47 30.11
C ALA A 102 -29.79 7.35 29.60
N ARG A 103 -30.13 6.08 29.85
CA ARG A 103 -29.30 4.94 29.44
C ARG A 103 -29.21 4.78 27.91
N ILE A 104 -30.35 4.84 27.20
CA ILE A 104 -30.36 4.69 25.74
C ILE A 104 -29.67 5.87 25.05
N SER A 105 -29.77 7.08 25.61
CA SER A 105 -29.05 8.26 25.14
C SER A 105 -27.53 8.10 25.26
N ALA A 106 -27.04 7.55 26.38
CA ALA A 106 -25.63 7.27 26.59
C ALA A 106 -25.10 6.22 25.60
N LEU A 107 -25.79 5.08 25.47
CA LEU A 107 -25.42 4.01 24.53
C LEU A 107 -25.41 4.48 23.07
N ARG A 108 -26.37 5.33 22.68
CA ARG A 108 -26.40 5.94 21.34
C ARG A 108 -25.16 6.80 21.11
N LEU A 109 -24.78 7.63 22.08
CA LEU A 109 -23.61 8.50 21.97
C LEU A 109 -22.31 7.69 21.88
N GLU A 110 -22.19 6.66 22.71
CA GLU A 110 -21.05 5.73 22.68
C GLU A 110 -20.93 5.05 21.32
N LEU A 111 -22.03 4.52 20.78
CA LEU A 111 -22.05 3.87 19.46
C LEU A 111 -21.62 4.84 18.34
N VAL A 112 -22.14 6.07 18.32
CA VAL A 112 -21.76 7.08 17.32
C VAL A 112 -20.27 7.42 17.42
N THR A 113 -19.75 7.54 18.64
CA THR A 113 -18.34 7.85 18.88
C THR A 113 -17.43 6.71 18.42
N LEU A 114 -17.78 5.47 18.73
CA LEU A 114 -17.06 4.28 18.27
C LEU A 114 -17.05 4.17 16.74
N MET A 115 -18.21 4.36 16.10
CA MET A 115 -18.31 4.34 14.64
C MET A 115 -17.47 5.44 13.98
N ALA A 116 -17.44 6.64 14.55
CA ALA A 116 -16.62 7.73 14.03
C ALA A 116 -15.11 7.40 14.12
N ARG A 117 -14.67 6.88 15.27
CA ARG A 117 -13.28 6.47 15.48
C ARG A 117 -12.87 5.33 14.55
N LEU A 118 -13.73 4.31 14.38
CA LEU A 118 -13.48 3.20 13.45
C LEU A 118 -13.36 3.69 12.00
N LYS A 119 -14.26 4.57 11.55
CA LYS A 119 -14.18 5.17 10.20
C LYS A 119 -12.87 5.93 9.98
N HIS A 120 -12.41 6.68 10.99
CA HIS A 120 -11.15 7.40 10.93
C HIS A 120 -9.96 6.44 10.80
N LEU A 121 -9.88 5.42 11.66
CA LEU A 121 -8.82 4.43 11.63
C LEU A 121 -8.82 3.63 10.32
N ASN A 122 -9.99 3.22 9.83
CA ASN A 122 -10.13 2.49 8.57
C ASN A 122 -9.75 3.34 7.34
N LYS A 123 -9.83 4.68 7.45
CA LYS A 123 -9.33 5.59 6.40
C LYS A 123 -7.81 5.80 6.49
N LEU A 124 -7.25 5.75 7.69
CA LEU A 124 -5.82 5.96 7.93
C LEU A 124 -4.99 4.73 7.58
N ALA A 125 -5.47 3.53 7.94
CA ALA A 125 -4.69 2.30 7.80
C ALA A 125 -4.22 2.03 6.35
N PRO A 126 -5.07 2.12 5.29
CA PRO A 126 -4.62 1.93 3.92
C PRO A 126 -3.58 2.96 3.47
N LYS A 127 -3.71 4.22 3.89
CA LYS A 127 -2.75 5.29 3.54
C LYS A 127 -1.35 5.02 4.08
N LEU A 128 -1.24 4.42 5.27
CA LEU A 128 0.04 4.04 5.83
C LEU A 128 0.69 2.90 5.04
N PHE A 129 -0.11 2.01 4.44
CA PHE A 129 0.40 1.02 3.50
C PHE A 129 0.81 1.65 2.16
N ASP A 130 0.02 2.60 1.63
CA ASP A 130 0.37 3.31 0.39
C ASP A 130 1.69 4.09 0.54
N GLU A 131 1.87 4.83 1.64
CA GLU A 131 3.12 5.52 1.96
C GLU A 131 4.30 4.55 2.12
N ALA A 132 4.06 3.38 2.72
CA ALA A 132 5.08 2.35 2.80
C ALA A 132 5.41 1.80 1.41
N LEU A 133 4.41 1.52 0.56
CA LEU A 133 4.57 1.02 -0.81
C LEU A 133 5.34 1.99 -1.71
N ASP A 134 5.12 3.30 -1.57
CA ASP A 134 5.87 4.33 -2.29
C ASP A 134 7.37 4.27 -1.99
N LEU A 135 7.78 3.91 -0.77
CA LEU A 135 9.20 3.73 -0.41
C LEU A 135 9.85 2.54 -1.13
N PHE A 136 9.07 1.55 -1.59
CA PHE A 136 9.60 0.38 -2.33
C PHE A 136 9.76 0.64 -3.84
N ALA A 137 9.15 1.68 -4.40
CA ALA A 137 9.07 1.87 -5.86
C ALA A 137 10.41 2.26 -6.53
N ASN A 138 11.31 2.94 -5.81
CA ASN A 138 12.52 3.54 -6.40
C ASN A 138 13.63 2.53 -6.79
N MET A 139 13.66 1.32 -6.23
CA MET A 139 14.76 0.37 -6.45
C MET A 139 14.62 -0.42 -7.77
N LYS A 140 13.40 -0.49 -8.31
CA LYS A 140 13.07 -1.29 -9.50
C LYS A 140 13.65 -0.71 -10.79
N GLU A 141 13.79 0.60 -10.91
CA GLU A 141 14.33 1.23 -12.13
C GLU A 141 15.83 0.95 -12.30
N VAL A 142 16.63 1.15 -11.24
CA VAL A 142 18.08 0.94 -11.26
C VAL A 142 18.45 -0.52 -11.58
N LEU A 143 17.74 -1.49 -10.99
CA LEU A 143 18.00 -2.91 -11.26
C LEU A 143 17.57 -3.34 -12.68
N ASN A 144 16.53 -2.71 -13.25
CA ASN A 144 16.03 -3.04 -14.59
C ASN A 144 16.86 -2.41 -15.73
N GLU A 145 17.60 -1.34 -15.45
CA GLU A 145 18.53 -0.71 -16.41
C GLU A 145 19.84 -1.53 -16.53
N SER A 146 20.30 -2.17 -15.45
CA SER A 146 21.50 -3.01 -15.40
C SER A 146 21.29 -4.46 -15.87
N LYS A 147 20.77 -4.66 -17.09
CA LYS A 147 20.37 -6.00 -17.58
C LYS A 147 21.51 -7.03 -17.73
N LYS A 148 22.78 -6.60 -17.83
CA LYS A 148 24.00 -7.45 -17.93
C LYS A 148 25.24 -6.69 -17.45
N VAL A 149 26.27 -7.36 -16.94
CA VAL A 149 27.61 -6.74 -16.78
C VAL A 149 28.22 -6.59 -18.17
N GLY A 150 28.18 -5.38 -18.73
CA GLY A 150 28.61 -5.14 -20.12
C GLY A 150 28.46 -3.69 -20.59
N TYR A 151 28.97 -3.41 -21.79
CA TYR A 151 28.96 -2.09 -22.45
C TYR A 151 27.55 -1.74 -23.00
N ASN A 152 26.53 -1.79 -22.15
CA ASN A 152 25.13 -1.94 -22.56
C ASN A 152 24.50 -0.66 -23.15
N ASN A 153 24.96 0.51 -22.71
CA ASN A 153 24.36 1.80 -23.11
C ASN A 153 25.22 2.60 -24.12
N LYS A 154 26.55 2.48 -24.09
CA LYS A 154 27.45 3.22 -25.02
C LYS A 154 27.80 2.47 -26.32
N GLY A 155 27.53 1.15 -26.42
CA GLY A 155 27.96 0.34 -27.57
C GLY A 155 26.92 0.14 -28.67
N LYS A 156 25.64 0.42 -28.39
CA LYS A 156 24.55 0.13 -29.33
C LYS A 156 24.63 1.01 -30.58
N GLU A 157 25.02 2.28 -30.44
CA GLU A 157 25.16 3.21 -31.57
C GLU A 157 26.22 2.75 -32.59
N HIS A 158 27.33 2.17 -32.12
CA HIS A 158 28.38 1.66 -33.01
C HIS A 158 28.03 0.34 -33.72
N VAL A 159 27.20 -0.52 -33.11
CA VAL A 159 26.71 -1.76 -33.76
C VAL A 159 25.67 -1.44 -34.84
N VAL A 160 24.82 -0.43 -34.62
CA VAL A 160 23.84 0.04 -35.62
C VAL A 160 24.55 0.67 -36.82
N ASN A 161 25.57 1.52 -36.58
CA ASN A 161 26.37 2.11 -37.66
C ASN A 161 27.16 1.09 -38.47
N ARG A 162 27.67 0.00 -37.86
CA ARG A 162 28.30 -1.10 -38.61
C ARG A 162 27.33 -1.87 -39.50
N LYS A 163 26.08 -2.08 -39.07
CA LYS A 163 25.07 -2.75 -39.93
C LYS A 163 24.64 -1.86 -41.11
N LEU A 164 24.53 -0.55 -40.89
CA LEU A 164 24.24 0.42 -41.96
C LEU A 164 25.38 0.51 -42.97
N SER A 165 26.64 0.54 -42.54
CA SER A 165 27.78 0.59 -43.48
C SER A 165 27.96 -0.71 -44.28
N VAL A 166 27.61 -1.87 -43.72
CA VAL A 166 27.57 -3.15 -44.47
C VAL A 166 26.44 -3.20 -45.49
N LEU A 167 25.32 -2.51 -45.25
CA LEU A 167 24.22 -2.39 -46.22
C LEU A 167 24.55 -1.42 -47.36
N VAL A 168 25.24 -0.31 -47.07
CA VAL A 168 25.69 0.66 -48.08
C VAL A 168 26.80 0.08 -48.97
N ASN A 169 27.73 -0.71 -48.41
CA ASN A 169 28.79 -1.38 -49.19
C ASN A 169 28.32 -2.60 -50.00
N LYS A 170 27.06 -3.03 -49.88
CA LYS A 170 26.46 -4.07 -50.74
C LYS A 170 25.69 -3.49 -51.94
N GLN A 171 25.59 -2.17 -52.05
CA GLN A 171 24.92 -1.47 -53.16
C GLN A 171 25.90 -0.82 -54.16
N VAL A 172 27.18 -1.22 -54.14
CA VAL A 172 28.19 -0.81 -55.14
C VAL A 172 28.75 -2.04 -55.84
#